data_AF-A0A3D2RQH3-F1
#
_entry.id   AF-A0A3D2RQH3-F1
#
_cell.length_a   1.000
_cell.length_b   1.000
_cell.length_c   1.000
_cell.angle_alpha   90.00
_cell.angle_beta   90.00
_cell.angle_gamma   90.00
#
_symmetry.space_group_name_H-M   'P 1'
#
loop_
_entity.id
_entity.type
_entity.pdbx_description
1 polymer ?
#
loop_
_entity_poly.entity_id
_entity_poly.type
_entity_poly.pdbx_seq_one_letter_code
_entity_poly.pdbx_strand_id
1 'polypeptide(L)'
;MHRYPIWKIKHPGAYESIRDVYLSNRNLTSNQIDNSTDHLHDPYLMHDMERGVSRIETAIRSGEQITVFGDYDADGVTSTALLLDFLDTVSATAKPLLPDRYRDGYGMKASTVEKA
;
A
#
# COMPACT_ATOMS: atom_id res chain seq x y z
N MET A 1 32.18 -34.01 -8.90
CA MET A 1 31.07 -33.41 -9.67
C MET A 1 29.79 -34.15 -9.31
N HIS A 2 28.88 -33.55 -8.53
CA HIS A 2 27.61 -34.21 -8.20
C HIS A 2 26.73 -34.22 -9.46
N ARG A 3 26.31 -35.42 -9.91
CA ARG A 3 25.47 -35.59 -11.11
C ARG A 3 23.97 -35.36 -10.85
N TYR A 4 23.58 -35.13 -9.59
CA TYR A 4 22.19 -34.98 -9.17
C TYR A 4 22.07 -33.91 -8.08
N PRO A 5 20.91 -33.23 -7.96
CA PRO A 5 20.66 -32.25 -6.91
C PRO A 5 20.71 -32.93 -5.53
N ILE A 6 21.44 -32.31 -4.60
CA ILE A 6 21.45 -32.70 -3.18
C ILE A 6 20.23 -32.05 -2.53
N TRP A 7 19.25 -32.87 -2.18
CA TRP A 7 18.08 -32.41 -1.43
C TRP A 7 18.48 -32.11 0.02
N LYS A 8 18.20 -30.88 0.46
CA LYS A 8 18.33 -30.49 1.87
C LYS A 8 16.92 -30.40 2.47
N ILE A 9 16.60 -31.31 3.38
CA ILE A 9 15.39 -31.23 4.17
C ILE A 9 15.60 -30.12 5.20
N LYS A 10 14.90 -28.99 5.01
CA LYS A 10 15.10 -27.78 5.83
C LYS A 10 14.48 -27.93 7.23
N HIS A 11 13.35 -28.63 7.35
CA HIS A 11 12.65 -28.82 8.62
C HIS A 11 12.23 -30.29 8.79
N PRO A 12 13.14 -31.17 9.24
CA PRO A 12 12.82 -32.56 9.55
C PRO A 12 11.90 -32.63 10.79
N GLY A 13 10.81 -33.38 10.70
CA GLY A 13 9.84 -33.50 11.80
C GLY A 13 8.57 -34.23 11.39
N ALA A 14 7.75 -34.59 12.38
CA ALA A 14 6.38 -35.05 12.15
C ALA A 14 5.46 -33.82 12.14
N TYR A 15 4.67 -33.67 11.08
CA TYR A 15 3.69 -32.61 10.91
C TYR A 15 2.32 -33.24 10.71
N GLU A 16 1.28 -32.59 11.22
CA GLU A 16 -0.09 -33.07 11.07
C GLU A 16 -0.64 -32.78 9.68
N SER A 17 -0.16 -31.72 9.02
CA SER A 17 -0.57 -31.36 7.66
C SER A 17 0.54 -30.72 6.82
N ILE A 18 0.33 -30.67 5.50
CA ILE A 18 1.21 -29.94 4.58
C ILE A 18 1.20 -28.42 4.85
N ARG A 19 0.10 -27.90 5.39
CA ARG A 19 -0.03 -26.48 5.78
C ARG A 19 0.97 -26.15 6.89
N ASP A 20 1.11 -27.03 7.89
CA ASP A 20 2.02 -26.82 9.02
C ASP A 20 3.48 -26.81 8.57
N VAL A 21 3.83 -27.67 7.59
CA VAL A 21 5.15 -27.66 6.95
C VAL A 21 5.41 -26.32 6.26
N TYR A 22 4.45 -25.79 5.49
CA TYR A 22 4.61 -24.51 4.79
C TYR A 22 4.74 -23.33 5.75
N LEU A 23 3.92 -23.30 6.80
CA LEU A 23 3.97 -22.27 7.83
C LEU A 23 5.30 -22.31 8.59
N SER A 24 5.73 -23.49 9.02
CA SER A 24 7.04 -23.68 9.67
C SER A 24 8.20 -23.28 8.77
N ASN A 25 8.15 -23.61 7.47
CA ASN A 25 9.20 -23.23 6.51
C ASN A 25 9.36 -21.72 6.34
N ARG A 26 8.29 -20.96 6.61
CA ARG A 26 8.21 -19.49 6.49
C ARG A 26 8.27 -18.76 7.83
N ASN A 27 8.42 -19.48 8.95
CA ASN A 27 8.34 -18.93 10.32
C ASN A 27 7.01 -18.20 10.58
N LEU A 28 5.91 -18.78 10.09
CA LEU A 28 4.56 -18.25 10.27
C LEU A 28 3.73 -19.17 11.17
N THR A 29 2.70 -18.60 11.79
CA THR A 29 1.65 -19.31 12.52
C THR A 29 0.33 -19.25 11.73
N SER A 30 -0.62 -20.12 12.07
CA SER A 30 -1.94 -20.12 11.42
C SER A 30 -2.68 -18.79 11.54
N ASN A 31 -2.49 -18.06 12.65
CA ASN A 31 -3.10 -16.74 12.86
C ASN A 31 -2.51 -15.67 11.93
N GLN A 32 -1.22 -15.76 11.58
CA GLN A 32 -0.57 -14.77 10.70
C GLN A 32 -0.95 -14.89 9.22
N ILE A 33 -1.64 -15.97 8.85
CA ILE A 33 -2.20 -16.15 7.51
C ILE A 33 -3.72 -16.09 7.51
N ASP A 34 -4.32 -15.72 8.64
CA ASP A 34 -5.72 -15.38 8.67
C ASP A 34 -5.92 -14.05 7.93
N ASN A 35 -6.73 -14.09 6.88
CA ASN A 35 -7.00 -12.94 6.02
C ASN A 35 -8.30 -12.22 6.42
N SER A 36 -8.85 -12.48 7.61
CA SER A 36 -9.98 -11.71 8.14
C SER A 36 -9.61 -10.22 8.19
N THR A 37 -10.56 -9.38 7.80
CA THR A 37 -10.47 -7.92 7.97
C THR A 37 -10.39 -7.51 9.43
N ASP A 38 -10.75 -8.40 10.37
CA ASP A 38 -10.65 -8.16 11.82
C ASP A 38 -9.20 -7.96 12.30
N HIS A 39 -8.21 -8.40 11.49
CA HIS A 39 -6.79 -8.20 11.78
C HIS A 39 -6.23 -6.88 11.24
N LEU A 40 -7.03 -6.09 10.53
CA LEU A 40 -6.60 -4.77 10.09
C LEU A 40 -6.45 -3.85 11.29
N HIS A 41 -5.31 -3.17 11.36
CA HIS A 41 -5.09 -2.13 12.36
C HIS A 41 -6.04 -0.96 12.13
N ASP A 42 -6.44 -0.31 13.22
CA ASP A 42 -7.13 0.98 13.14
C ASP A 42 -6.27 1.98 12.34
N PRO A 43 -6.76 2.53 11.21
CA PRO A 43 -6.00 3.48 10.41
C PRO A 43 -5.64 4.75 11.17
N TYR A 44 -6.39 5.12 12.22
CA TYR A 44 -6.08 6.28 13.06
C TYR A 44 -4.80 6.11 13.90
N LEU A 45 -4.24 4.90 13.97
CA LEU A 45 -2.93 4.67 14.58
C LEU A 45 -1.77 5.22 13.72
N MET A 46 -2.01 5.56 12.46
CA MET A 46 -1.01 6.23 11.62
C MET A 46 -0.76 7.66 12.12
N HIS A 47 0.51 8.06 12.12
CA HIS A 47 0.91 9.40 12.56
C HIS A 47 0.16 10.49 11.79
N ASP A 48 -0.41 11.45 12.52
CA ASP A 48 -1.18 12.59 11.99
C ASP A 48 -2.42 12.23 11.16
N MET A 49 -2.95 10.99 11.24
CA MET A 49 -4.11 10.58 10.45
C MET A 49 -5.34 11.47 10.68
N GLU A 50 -5.69 11.77 11.94
CA GLU A 50 -6.81 12.66 12.25
C GLU A 50 -6.65 14.05 11.62
N ARG A 51 -5.43 14.59 11.64
CA ARG A 51 -5.11 15.91 11.07
C ARG A 51 -5.23 15.88 9.54
N GLY A 52 -4.76 14.80 8.91
CA GLY A 52 -4.88 14.59 7.47
C GLY A 52 -6.35 14.51 7.01
N VAL A 53 -7.15 13.69 7.68
CA VAL A 53 -8.59 13.55 7.41
C VAL A 53 -9.30 14.90 7.54
N SER A 54 -9.12 15.60 8.67
CA SER A 54 -9.77 16.89 8.91
C SER A 54 -9.41 17.95 7.85
N ARG A 55 -8.16 17.96 7.36
CA ARG A 55 -7.74 18.89 6.29
C ARG A 55 -8.43 18.59 4.97
N ILE A 56 -8.56 17.30 4.61
CA ILE A 56 -9.23 16.86 3.38
C ILE A 56 -10.73 17.16 3.47
N GLU A 57 -11.38 16.85 4.60
CA GLU A 57 -12.80 17.18 4.81
C GLU A 57 -13.07 18.67 4.66
N THR A 58 -12.18 19.51 5.20
CA THR A 58 -12.27 20.97 5.06
C THR A 58 -12.16 21.40 3.60
N ALA A 59 -11.22 20.82 2.83
CA ALA A 59 -11.07 21.10 1.40
C ALA A 59 -12.35 20.77 0.61
N ILE A 60 -12.93 19.60 0.89
CA ILE A 60 -14.15 19.12 0.24
C ILE A 60 -15.31 20.07 0.54
N ARG A 61 -15.54 20.40 1.82
CA ARG A 61 -16.65 21.29 2.23
C ARG A 61 -16.52 22.71 1.71
N SER A 62 -15.28 23.19 1.56
CA SER A 62 -14.99 24.53 1.05
C SER A 62 -14.95 24.60 -0.48
N GLY A 63 -15.10 23.48 -1.20
CA GLY A 63 -14.99 23.42 -2.65
C GLY A 63 -13.57 23.74 -3.17
N GLU A 64 -12.55 23.47 -2.36
CA GLU A 64 -11.15 23.65 -2.77
C GLU A 64 -10.77 22.62 -3.84
N GLN A 65 -9.89 23.02 -4.77
CA GLN A 65 -9.29 22.08 -5.69
C GLN A 65 -8.25 21.21 -4.96
N ILE A 66 -8.38 19.89 -5.09
CA ILE A 66 -7.47 18.91 -4.50
C ILE A 66 -6.57 18.35 -5.60
N THR A 67 -5.27 18.34 -5.39
CA THR A 67 -4.32 17.61 -6.25
C THR A 67 -3.86 16.36 -5.51
N VAL A 68 -4.15 15.19 -6.07
CA VAL A 68 -3.66 13.90 -5.54
C VAL A 68 -2.30 13.64 -6.18
N PHE A 69 -1.24 13.91 -5.43
CA PHE A 69 0.12 13.61 -5.85
C PHE A 69 0.45 12.14 -5.58
N GLY A 70 0.61 11.36 -6.64
CA GLY A 70 0.92 9.94 -6.57
C GLY A 70 2.38 9.63 -6.91
N ASP A 71 2.68 8.34 -6.97
CA ASP A 71 3.94 7.82 -7.48
C ASP A 71 3.72 7.01 -8.78
N TYR A 72 4.79 6.79 -9.54
CA TYR A 72 4.75 6.22 -10.89
C TYR A 72 4.67 4.69 -10.92
N ASP A 73 4.86 4.01 -9.79
CA ASP A 73 4.80 2.55 -9.70
C ASP A 73 3.38 2.04 -9.42
N ALA A 74 3.24 0.73 -9.33
CA ALA A 74 1.92 0.10 -9.32
C ALA A 74 1.09 0.50 -8.08
N ASP A 75 1.71 0.52 -6.89
CA ASP A 75 1.09 0.96 -5.65
C ASP A 75 0.81 2.47 -5.67
N GLY A 76 1.72 3.31 -6.18
CA GLY A 76 1.47 4.74 -6.35
C GLY A 76 0.29 5.05 -7.26
N VAL A 77 0.23 4.42 -8.44
CA VAL A 77 -0.84 4.63 -9.43
C VAL A 77 -2.17 4.11 -8.92
N THR A 78 -2.21 2.91 -8.34
CA THR A 78 -3.46 2.32 -7.82
C THR A 78 -4.00 3.10 -6.62
N SER A 79 -3.14 3.54 -5.70
CA SER A 79 -3.56 4.37 -4.57
C SER A 79 -4.09 5.73 -5.03
N THR A 80 -3.47 6.33 -6.04
CA THR A 80 -3.94 7.59 -6.65
C THR A 80 -5.31 7.43 -7.28
N ALA A 81 -5.51 6.35 -8.05
CA ALA A 81 -6.80 6.04 -8.67
C ALA A 81 -7.89 5.82 -7.61
N LEU A 82 -7.59 5.08 -6.54
CA LEU A 82 -8.51 4.84 -5.43
C LEU A 82 -8.94 6.15 -4.75
N LEU A 83 -7.99 7.04 -4.47
CA LEU A 83 -8.29 8.33 -3.84
C LEU A 83 -9.14 9.22 -4.76
N LEU A 84 -8.84 9.25 -6.05
CA LEU A 84 -9.63 10.03 -7.02
C LEU A 84 -11.07 9.49 -7.14
N ASP A 85 -11.24 8.18 -7.19
CA ASP A 85 -12.57 7.53 -7.23
C ASP A 85 -13.41 7.87 -5.99
N PHE A 86 -12.79 7.82 -4.80
CA PHE A 86 -13.43 8.26 -3.56
C PHE A 86 -13.81 9.75 -3.60
N LEU A 87 -12.87 10.62 -4.01
CA LEU A 87 -13.09 12.06 -4.06
C LEU A 87 -14.19 12.44 -5.07
N ASP A 88 -14.24 11.78 -6.22
CA ASP A 88 -15.32 11.95 -7.20
C ASP A 88 -16.67 11.49 -6.64
N THR A 89 -16.71 10.35 -5.95
CA THR A 89 -17.92 9.81 -5.28
C THR A 89 -18.51 10.80 -4.28
N VAL A 90 -17.67 11.59 -3.59
CA VAL A 90 -18.11 12.64 -2.66
C VAL A 90 -18.19 14.03 -3.31
N SER A 91 -18.17 14.09 -4.65
CA SER A 91 -18.29 15.32 -5.47
C SER A 91 -17.20 16.38 -5.20
N ALA A 92 -16.02 15.96 -4.75
CA ALA A 92 -14.88 16.85 -4.59
C ALA A 92 -14.20 17.15 -5.94
N THR A 93 -13.68 18.36 -6.10
CA THR A 93 -12.90 18.71 -7.32
C THR A 93 -11.46 18.26 -7.15
N ALA A 94 -11.11 17.11 -7.74
CA ALA A 94 -9.77 16.53 -7.61
C ALA A 94 -9.09 16.26 -8.97
N LYS A 95 -7.76 16.32 -9.01
CA LYS A 95 -6.95 15.92 -10.18
C LYS A 95 -5.73 15.10 -9.78
N PRO A 96 -5.30 14.11 -10.59
CA PRO A 96 -4.03 13.42 -10.39
C PRO A 96 -2.83 14.31 -10.73
N LEU A 97 -1.72 14.04 -10.08
CA LEU A 97 -0.39 14.45 -10.51
C LEU A 97 0.60 13.31 -10.26
N LEU A 98 1.06 12.68 -11.33
CA LEU A 98 2.04 11.59 -11.27
C LEU A 98 3.40 12.08 -11.81
N PRO A 99 4.52 11.82 -11.10
CA PRO A 99 5.85 12.16 -11.57
C PRO A 99 6.29 11.29 -12.75
N ASP A 100 7.13 11.83 -13.63
CA ASP A 100 7.86 11.01 -14.59
C ASP A 100 9.08 10.38 -13.91
N ARG A 101 9.16 9.04 -13.94
CA ARG A 101 10.24 8.27 -13.29
C ARG A 101 11.65 8.71 -13.71
N TYR A 102 11.85 9.05 -14.98
CA TYR A 102 13.15 9.36 -15.53
C TYR A 102 13.49 10.84 -15.43
N ARG A 103 12.49 11.72 -15.57
CA ARG A 103 12.67 13.18 -15.57
C ARG A 103 12.58 13.78 -14.18
N ASP A 104 11.53 13.41 -13.44
CA ASP A 104 11.22 13.97 -12.13
C ASP A 104 11.83 13.13 -11.00
N GLY A 105 12.02 11.82 -11.20
CA GLY A 105 12.54 10.90 -10.18
C GLY A 105 11.50 10.59 -9.10
N TYR A 106 11.96 10.13 -7.91
CA TYR A 106 11.07 9.75 -6.81
C TYR A 106 10.70 10.93 -5.92
N GLY A 107 9.44 10.93 -5.47
CA GLY A 107 8.94 11.83 -4.43
C GLY A 107 8.59 13.25 -4.93
N MET A 108 8.13 14.06 -3.98
CA MET A 108 7.67 15.42 -4.25
C MET A 108 8.86 16.38 -4.35
N LYS A 109 8.92 17.13 -5.44
CA LYS A 109 9.94 18.17 -5.69
C LYS A 109 9.26 19.49 -5.99
N ALA A 110 9.95 20.60 -5.71
CA ALA A 110 9.43 21.95 -5.99
C ALA A 110 8.94 22.09 -7.44
N SER A 111 9.73 21.59 -8.40
CA SER A 111 9.38 21.57 -9.83
C SER A 111 8.10 20.80 -10.15
N THR A 112 7.73 19.83 -9.33
CA THR A 112 6.50 19.04 -9.52
C THR A 112 5.32 19.73 -8.85
N VAL A 113 5.54 20.36 -7.69
CA VAL A 113 4.53 21.17 -7.00
C VAL A 113 4.10 22.36 -7.86
N GLU A 114 5.01 22.98 -8.60
CA GLU A 114 4.70 24.06 -9.54
C GLU A 114 3.78 23.65 -10.71
N LYS A 115 3.64 22.34 -10.97
CA LYS A 115 2.72 21.80 -12.00
C LYS A 115 1.30 21.58 -11.46
N ALA A 116 1.12 21.65 -10.15
CA ALA A 116 -0.18 21.50 -9.49
C ALA A 116 -0.99 22.80 -9.61
#